data_AF-A0A5D3DQY8-F1
#
_entry.id   AF-A0A5D3DQY8-F1
#
_cell.length_a   1.000
_cell.length_b   1.000
_cell.length_c   1.000
_cell.angle_alpha   90.00
_cell.angle_beta   90.00
_cell.angle_gamma   90.00
#
_symmetry.space_group_name_H-M   'P 1'
#
loop_
_entity.id
_entity.type
_entity.pdbx_description
1 polymer ?
#
loop_
_entity_poly.entity_id
_entity_poly.type
_entity_poly.pdbx_seq_one_letter_code
_entity_poly.pdbx_strand_id
1 'polypeptide(L)'
;MITPIGVAFAVGLLGWVYRSLKPSPSKICGSENGPPVTSPRVMLNDGRHLAYRVFGVPKEEAQYKIIMCHGFNSSKDMYLPASQV
;
A
#
# COMPACT_ATOMS: atom_id res chain seq x y z
N MET A 1 -31.07 -26.32 -26.03
CA MET A 1 -30.49 -25.01 -26.43
C MET A 1 -30.65 -23.91 -25.38
N ILE A 2 -31.69 -23.92 -24.53
CA ILE A 2 -31.94 -22.87 -23.53
C ILE A 2 -30.99 -22.95 -22.31
N THR A 3 -30.69 -24.15 -21.82
CA THR A 3 -29.80 -24.37 -20.67
C THR A 3 -28.40 -23.77 -20.82
N PRO A 4 -27.64 -23.97 -21.92
CA PRO A 4 -26.32 -23.36 -22.07
C PRO A 4 -26.38 -21.83 -22.14
N ILE A 5 -27.45 -21.27 -22.72
CA ILE A 5 -27.67 -19.82 -22.76
C ILE A 5 -27.90 -19.29 -21.35
N GLY A 6 -28.78 -19.93 -20.58
CA GLY A 6 -29.06 -19.54 -19.19
C GLY A 6 -27.81 -19.56 -18.30
N VAL A 7 -26.96 -20.59 -18.43
CA VAL A 7 -25.69 -20.68 -17.70
C VAL A 7 -24.73 -19.56 -18.10
N ALA A 8 -24.59 -19.26 -19.39
CA ALA A 8 -23.73 -18.17 -19.86
C ALA A 8 -24.18 -16.80 -19.31
N PHE A 9 -25.49 -16.54 -19.30
CA PHE A 9 -26.05 -15.32 -18.70
C PHE A 9 -25.79 -15.24 -17.19
N ALA A 10 -25.98 -16.34 -16.45
CA ALA A 10 -25.73 -16.37 -15.01
C ALA A 10 -24.25 -16.10 -14.69
N VAL A 11 -23.32 -16.72 -15.41
CA VAL A 11 -21.87 -16.50 -15.25
C VAL A 11 -21.49 -15.05 -15.60
N GLY A 12 -22.05 -14.49 -16.67
CA GLY A 12 -21.83 -13.10 -17.05
C GLY A 12 -22.30 -12.12 -15.97
N LEU A 13 -23.50 -12.32 -15.43
CA LEU A 13 -24.05 -11.53 -14.33
C LEU A 13 -23.19 -11.64 -13.06
N LEU A 14 -22.79 -12.85 -12.69
CA LEU A 14 -21.90 -13.09 -11.55
C LEU A 14 -20.55 -12.37 -11.72
N GLY A 15 -19.95 -12.45 -12.91
CA GLY A 15 -18.70 -11.76 -13.23
C GLY A 15 -18.83 -10.23 -13.16
N TRP A 16 -19.96 -9.68 -13.62
CA TRP A 16 -20.25 -8.25 -13.56
C TRP A 16 -20.46 -7.75 -12.12
N VAL A 17 -21.19 -8.51 -11.29
CA VAL A 17 -21.35 -8.22 -9.85
C VAL A 17 -20.00 -8.27 -9.15
N TYR A 18 -19.20 -9.32 -9.38
CA TYR A 18 -17.87 -9.46 -8.79
C TYR A 18 -16.95 -8.28 -9.13
N ARG A 19 -16.93 -7.85 -10.40
CA ARG A 19 -16.13 -6.69 -10.83
C ARG A 19 -16.61 -5.39 -10.20
N SER A 20 -17.92 -5.22 -10.03
CA SER A 20 -18.51 -4.02 -9.43
C SER A 20 -18.25 -3.92 -7.92
N LEU A 21 -18.11 -5.06 -7.24
CA LEU A 21 -17.78 -5.12 -5.81
C LEU A 21 -16.27 -4.98 -5.54
N LYS A 22 -15.42 -5.22 -6.53
CA LYS A 22 -13.98 -4.99 -6.35
C LYS A 22 -13.71 -3.51 -6.19
N PRO A 23 -12.97 -3.09 -5.15
CA PRO A 23 -12.53 -1.71 -5.05
C PRO A 23 -11.69 -1.34 -6.28
N SER A 24 -11.80 -0.08 -6.70
CA SER A 24 -10.90 0.44 -7.72
C SER A 24 -9.45 0.30 -7.25
N PRO A 25 -8.50 0.08 -8.17
CA PRO A 25 -7.08 0.08 -7.81
C PRO A 25 -6.73 1.38 -7.07
N SER A 26 -5.96 1.26 -5.99
CA SER A 26 -5.49 2.42 -5.24
C SER A 26 -4.74 3.37 -6.16
N LYS A 27 -5.07 4.67 -6.10
CA LYS A 27 -4.34 5.69 -6.84
C LYS A 27 -2.94 5.85 -6.26
N ILE A 28 -1.97 6.13 -7.14
CA ILE A 28 -0.59 6.35 -6.74
C ILE A 28 -0.49 7.69 -5.99
N CYS A 29 0.12 7.70 -4.81
CA CYS A 29 0.34 8.95 -4.10
C CYS A 29 1.24 9.88 -4.93
N GLY A 30 0.80 11.12 -5.14
CA GLY A 30 1.48 12.13 -5.94
C GLY A 30 1.12 12.11 -7.43
N SER A 31 0.26 11.21 -7.90
CA SER A 31 -0.30 11.29 -9.26
C SER A 31 -1.42 12.33 -9.36
N GLU A 32 -1.79 12.71 -10.58
CA GLU A 32 -3.00 13.51 -10.81
C GLU A 32 -4.22 12.82 -10.17
N ASN A 33 -5.01 13.58 -9.40
CA ASN A 33 -6.15 13.10 -8.61
C ASN A 33 -5.83 11.99 -7.57
N GLY A 34 -4.56 11.72 -7.29
CA GLY A 34 -4.09 10.80 -6.25
C GLY A 34 -3.91 11.49 -4.89
N PRO A 35 -3.79 10.74 -3.80
CA PRO A 35 -3.45 11.30 -2.49
C PRO A 35 -2.08 12.01 -2.53
N PRO A 36 -1.83 13.02 -1.68
CA PRO A 36 -0.51 13.63 -1.60
C PRO A 36 0.53 12.65 -1.04
N VAL A 37 1.81 12.90 -1.34
CA VAL A 37 2.92 12.19 -0.71
C VAL A 37 3.16 12.82 0.67
N THR A 38 2.86 12.09 1.74
CA THR A 38 2.90 12.61 3.13
C THR A 38 4.11 12.15 3.94
N SER A 39 4.97 11.31 3.38
CA SER A 39 6.11 10.74 4.10
C SER A 39 7.40 10.83 3.30
N PRO A 40 8.56 10.88 3.99
CA PRO A 40 9.85 10.76 3.34
C PRO A 40 9.94 9.47 2.51
N ARG A 41 10.69 9.57 1.42
CA ARG A 41 10.92 8.45 0.50
C ARG A 41 12.30 8.50 -0.10
N VAL A 42 12.88 7.33 -0.36
CA VAL A 42 14.13 7.18 -1.13
C VAL A 42 13.77 6.63 -2.50
N MET A 43 14.31 7.24 -3.55
CA MET A 43 14.19 6.69 -4.91
C MET A 43 15.24 5.60 -5.09
N LEU A 44 14.80 4.42 -5.51
CA LEU A 44 15.64 3.28 -5.84
C LEU A 44 16.20 3.43 -7.27
N ASN A 45 17.22 2.65 -7.60
CA ASN A 45 17.87 2.70 -8.92
C ASN A 45 16.93 2.36 -10.08
N ASP A 46 15.83 1.64 -9.81
CA ASP A 46 14.80 1.30 -10.80
C ASP A 46 13.66 2.33 -10.88
N GLY A 47 13.80 3.48 -10.21
CA GLY A 47 12.81 4.57 -10.19
C GLY A 47 11.65 4.38 -9.21
N ARG A 48 11.55 3.22 -8.53
CA ARG A 48 10.54 3.03 -7.47
C ARG A 48 10.90 3.82 -6.23
N HIS A 49 9.88 4.17 -5.43
CA HIS A 49 10.07 4.92 -4.19
C HIS A 49 9.82 4.03 -2.97
N LEU A 50 10.79 3.96 -2.06
CA LEU A 50 10.65 3.32 -0.76
C LEU A 50 10.24 4.38 0.28
N ALA A 51 9.02 4.28 0.80
CA ALA A 51 8.55 5.14 1.88
C ALA A 51 9.13 4.69 3.23
N TYR A 52 9.55 5.63 4.06
CA TYR A 52 10.09 5.35 5.39
C TYR A 52 9.60 6.37 6.42
N ARG A 53 9.73 6.00 7.70
CA ARG A 53 9.49 6.87 8.86
C ARG A 53 10.72 6.82 9.75
N VAL A 54 11.12 7.97 10.29
CA VAL A 54 12.19 8.10 11.29
C VAL A 54 11.57 8.67 12.56
N PHE A 55 11.94 8.12 13.71
CA PHE A 55 11.51 8.59 15.02
C PHE A 55 12.58 8.26 16.07
N GLY A 56 12.49 8.90 17.25
CA GLY A 56 13.52 8.85 18.29
C GLY A 56 14.46 10.05 18.23
N VAL A 57 15.71 9.84 18.64
CA VAL A 57 16.74 10.88 18.73
C VAL A 57 17.18 11.38 17.34
N PRO A 58 17.49 12.68 17.15
CA PRO A 58 18.08 13.20 15.91
C PRO A 58 19.31 12.40 15.47
N LYS A 59 19.49 12.26 14.16
CA LYS A 59 20.53 11.40 13.57
C LYS A 59 21.93 11.82 14.00
N GLU A 60 22.13 13.11 14.22
CA GLU A 60 23.40 13.75 14.59
C GLU A 60 23.81 13.42 16.04
N GLU A 61 22.84 13.05 16.88
CA GLU A 61 23.04 12.72 18.31
C GLU A 61 22.92 11.21 18.60
N ALA A 62 22.30 10.47 17.68
CA ALA A 62 22.01 9.05 17.85
C ALA A 62 23.30 8.20 17.91
N GLN A 63 23.46 7.44 19.00
CA GLN A 63 24.56 6.47 19.16
C GLN A 63 24.38 5.22 18.29
N TYR A 64 23.13 4.89 17.96
CA TYR A 64 22.77 3.69 17.21
C TYR A 64 21.76 4.03 16.12
N LYS A 65 21.90 3.38 14.96
CA LYS A 65 20.91 3.41 13.88
C LYS A 65 20.30 2.03 13.72
N ILE A 66 19.00 1.93 13.99
CA ILE A 66 18.23 0.68 13.84
C ILE A 66 17.32 0.83 12.63
N ILE A 67 17.38 -0.15 11.71
CA ILE A 67 16.46 -0.23 10.57
C ILE A 67 15.49 -1.37 10.86
N MET A 68 14.20 -1.08 10.78
CA MET A 68 13.15 -2.07 10.95
C MET A 68 12.33 -2.26 9.68
N CYS A 69 12.14 -3.52 9.30
CA CYS A 69 11.25 -3.94 8.24
C CYS A 69 9.95 -4.44 8.87
N HIS A 70 8.81 -3.94 8.40
CA HIS A 70 7.52 -4.40 8.88
C HIS A 70 7.14 -5.76 8.26
N GLY A 71 6.25 -6.49 8.94
CA GLY A 71 5.70 -7.75 8.43
C GLY A 71 4.70 -7.56 7.28
N PHE A 72 4.23 -8.67 6.72
CA PHE A 72 3.14 -8.67 5.75
C PHE A 72 1.88 -8.04 6.34
N ASN A 73 1.09 -7.34 5.51
CA ASN A 73 -0.12 -6.62 5.93
C ASN A 73 0.13 -5.50 6.98
N SER A 74 1.32 -4.90 6.96
CA SER A 74 1.69 -3.73 7.78
C SER A 74 2.33 -2.64 6.91
N SER A 75 2.86 -1.58 7.51
CA SER A 75 3.50 -0.47 6.82
C SER A 75 4.66 0.12 7.64
N LYS A 76 5.31 1.16 7.11
CA LYS A 76 6.27 2.00 7.85
C LYS A 76 5.71 2.61 9.15
N ASP A 77 4.38 2.61 9.32
CA ASP A 77 3.67 3.12 10.49
C ASP A 77 3.34 2.00 11.50
N MET A 78 3.94 0.82 11.34
CA MET A 78 3.89 -0.26 12.33
C MET A 78 4.25 0.27 13.73
N TYR A 79 3.43 -0.08 14.72
CA TYR A 79 3.70 0.26 16.10
C TYR A 79 4.91 -0.53 16.61
N LEU A 80 5.95 0.20 17.03
CA LEU A 80 7.11 -0.35 17.72
C LEU A 80 7.07 0.11 19.18
N PRO A 81 6.97 -0.79 20.18
CA PRO A 81 6.99 -0.44 21.59
C PRO A 81 8.40 -0.11 22.06
N ALA A 82 8.99 0.94 21.50
CA ALA A 82 10.28 1.50 21.91
C ALA A 82 10.09 2.94 22.41
N SER A 83 10.92 3.36 23.37
CA SER A 83 10.98 4.77 23.78
C SER A 83 11.26 5.63 22.56
N GLN A 84 10.47 6.69 22.38
CA GLN A 84 10.72 7.71 21.35
C GLN A 84 11.36 8.98 21.94
N VAL A 85 11.79 8.88 23.21
CA VAL A 85 12.41 9.91 24.04
C VAL A 85 13.84 9.52 24.34
#